data_AF-A0A6N2KRC6-F1
#
_entry.id   AF-A0A6N2KRC6-F1
#
_cell.length_a   1.000
_cell.length_b   1.000
_cell.length_c   1.000
_cell.angle_alpha   90.00
_cell.angle_beta   90.00
_cell.angle_gamma   90.00
#
_symmetry.space_group_name_H-M   'P 1'
#
loop_
_entity.id
_entity.type
_entity.pdbx_description
1 polymer ?
#
loop_
_entity_poly.entity_id
_entity_poly.type
_entity_poly.pdbx_seq_one_letter_code
_entity_poly.pdbx_strand_id
1 'polypeptide(L)'
;MKYSGELSHTRSNLGASFRSDKDSIIRAGADALEPMGTKNVSLRRLYSMVGPDWIYGVVGTIGAFAAGSLMPLFALGVTQALVAYYMDWDTTRHEVKKIAILFCCGAVISVIVYSIEHFSFGIMGERLTLRVREMMFSAILRNEIGWFDDFNNTSSMLASRLESDATLLRTIVVDRSTILLHNVGLVVTSFVIAFILNWRITLVVIATYPLIISGHISEAMAAT
;
A
#
# COMPACT_ATOMS: atom_id res chain seq x y z
N MET A 1 -42.80 0.06 -71.81
CA MET A 1 -41.39 -0.38 -71.65
C MET A 1 -40.60 0.85 -71.23
N LYS A 2 -39.65 0.85 -70.30
CA LYS A 2 -39.23 -0.05 -69.23
C LYS A 2 -38.28 0.84 -68.38
N TYR A 3 -38.49 0.84 -67.07
CA TYR A 3 -37.68 1.41 -65.99
C TYR A 3 -36.18 1.60 -66.25
N SER A 4 -35.63 2.72 -65.76
CA SER A 4 -34.28 2.77 -65.17
C SER A 4 -34.24 3.87 -64.12
N GLY A 5 -34.12 3.45 -62.87
CA GLY A 5 -34.07 4.30 -61.71
C GLY A 5 -32.68 4.88 -61.50
N GLU A 6 -32.60 6.19 -61.41
CA GLU A 6 -31.48 6.91 -60.82
C GLU A 6 -31.79 7.11 -59.33
N LEU A 7 -31.30 6.18 -58.51
CA LEU A 7 -31.23 6.32 -57.05
C LEU A 7 -29.75 6.20 -56.66
N SER A 8 -29.01 7.25 -57.03
CA SER A 8 -27.59 7.38 -56.71
C SER A 8 -27.42 8.08 -55.36
N HIS A 9 -27.01 7.29 -54.37
CA HIS A 9 -26.24 7.68 -53.19
C HIS A 9 -26.80 8.81 -52.28
N THR A 10 -27.70 8.43 -51.37
CA THR A 10 -27.85 9.12 -50.06
C THR A 10 -27.94 8.06 -48.96
N ARG A 11 -26.84 7.36 -48.72
CA ARG A 11 -26.70 6.44 -47.58
C ARG A 11 -25.25 6.42 -47.13
N SER A 12 -24.89 7.28 -46.16
CA SER A 12 -23.77 7.05 -45.22
C SER A 12 -23.41 8.22 -44.27
N ASN A 13 -24.17 9.30 -44.11
CA ASN A 13 -23.72 10.39 -43.22
C ASN A 13 -23.94 10.17 -41.71
N LEU A 14 -24.76 9.20 -41.29
CA LEU A 14 -24.93 8.91 -39.86
C LEU A 14 -23.67 8.24 -39.28
N GLY A 15 -23.08 7.28 -40.00
CA GLY A 15 -21.85 6.60 -39.57
C GLY A 15 -20.61 7.50 -39.60
N ALA A 16 -20.57 8.49 -40.49
CA ALA A 16 -19.48 9.46 -40.59
C ALA A 16 -19.50 10.48 -39.43
N SER A 17 -20.70 10.93 -39.01
CA SER A 17 -20.88 11.77 -37.81
C SER A 17 -20.41 11.05 -36.54
N PHE A 18 -20.83 9.79 -36.35
CA PHE A 18 -20.41 9.00 -35.19
C PHE A 18 -18.92 8.61 -35.23
N ARG A 19 -18.33 8.41 -36.41
CA ARG A 19 -16.86 8.22 -36.54
C ARG A 19 -16.09 9.50 -36.26
N SER A 20 -16.57 10.65 -36.74
CA SER A 20 -15.94 11.94 -36.46
C SER A 20 -15.99 12.28 -34.97
N ASP A 21 -17.06 11.91 -34.28
CA ASP A 21 -17.21 12.10 -32.84
C ASP A 21 -16.37 11.09 -32.03
N LYS A 22 -16.22 9.85 -32.52
CA LYS A 22 -15.30 8.88 -31.94
C LYS A 22 -13.84 9.29 -32.15
N ASP A 23 -13.50 9.83 -33.32
CA ASP A 23 -12.15 10.27 -33.66
C ASP A 23 -11.79 11.59 -32.93
N SER A 24 -12.77 12.47 -32.65
CA SER A 24 -12.57 13.64 -31.78
C SER A 24 -12.42 13.27 -30.31
N ILE A 25 -13.19 12.30 -29.80
CA ILE A 25 -13.04 11.75 -28.43
C ILE A 25 -11.69 11.02 -28.28
N ILE A 26 -11.25 10.28 -29.30
CA ILE A 26 -9.93 9.63 -29.30
C ILE A 26 -8.80 10.66 -29.39
N ARG A 27 -8.96 11.74 -30.17
CA ARG A 27 -7.96 12.83 -30.22
C ARG A 27 -7.92 13.63 -28.92
N ALA A 28 -9.06 13.93 -28.31
CA ALA A 28 -9.11 14.54 -26.98
C ALA A 28 -8.50 13.62 -25.89
N GLY A 29 -8.70 12.30 -26.01
CA GLY A 29 -8.04 11.31 -25.16
C GLY A 29 -6.54 11.13 -25.44
N ALA A 30 -6.09 11.42 -26.66
CA ALA A 30 -4.67 11.35 -27.07
C ALA A 30 -3.91 12.63 -26.75
N ASP A 31 -4.55 13.80 -26.82
CA ASP A 31 -3.98 15.08 -26.39
C ASP A 31 -3.96 15.17 -24.84
N ALA A 32 -4.84 14.43 -24.15
CA ALA A 32 -4.77 14.18 -22.70
C ALA A 32 -3.65 13.20 -22.29
N LEU A 33 -2.92 12.61 -23.25
CA LEU A 33 -1.71 11.81 -23.02
C LEU A 33 -0.42 12.61 -23.20
N GLU A 34 -0.48 13.94 -23.39
CA GLU A 34 0.69 14.75 -23.06
C GLU A 34 1.04 14.46 -21.59
N PRO A 35 2.28 14.02 -21.29
CA PRO A 35 2.69 13.79 -19.92
C PRO A 35 2.74 15.16 -19.23
N MET A 36 1.60 15.57 -18.66
CA MET A 36 1.49 16.65 -17.69
C MET A 36 2.61 16.41 -16.68
N GLY A 37 3.67 17.23 -16.78
CA GLY A 37 4.92 17.03 -16.10
C GLY A 37 4.65 16.62 -14.66
N THR A 38 5.17 15.47 -14.26
CA THR A 38 4.96 14.87 -12.94
C THR A 38 5.44 15.87 -11.88
N LYS A 39 4.52 16.71 -11.42
CA LYS A 39 4.79 17.64 -10.33
C LYS A 39 4.92 16.76 -9.10
N ASN A 40 6.15 16.41 -8.75
CA ASN A 40 6.48 15.57 -7.61
C ASN A 40 5.84 16.18 -6.36
N VAL A 41 4.72 15.58 -5.94
CA VAL A 41 4.04 15.99 -4.73
C VAL A 41 4.94 15.58 -3.57
N SER A 42 5.45 16.56 -2.84
CA SER A 42 6.30 16.30 -1.69
C SER A 42 5.55 15.47 -0.65
N LEU A 43 6.13 14.34 -0.23
CA LEU A 43 5.61 13.49 0.84
C LEU A 43 5.37 14.28 2.14
N ARG A 44 6.15 15.34 2.37
CA ARG A 44 5.97 16.26 3.51
C ARG A 44 4.63 17.00 3.45
N ARG A 45 4.19 17.41 2.26
CA ARG A 45 2.88 18.04 2.06
C ARG A 45 1.75 17.03 2.28
N LEU A 46 1.94 15.80 1.82
CA LEU A 46 1.02 14.69 2.06
C LEU A 46 0.81 14.42 3.56
N TYR A 47 1.91 14.29 4.30
CA TYR A 47 1.90 14.07 5.74
C TYR A 47 1.40 15.28 6.54
N SER A 48 1.62 16.51 6.06
CA SER A 48 1.10 17.71 6.75
C SER A 48 -0.43 17.75 6.81
N MET A 49 -1.13 17.05 5.92
CA MET A 49 -2.60 16.93 5.93
C MET A 49 -3.12 15.97 7.03
N VAL A 50 -2.23 15.16 7.61
CA VAL A 50 -2.51 14.23 8.73
C VAL A 50 -2.36 14.93 10.10
N GLY A 51 -1.78 16.14 10.13
CA GLY A 51 -1.37 16.86 11.33
C GLY A 51 -2.35 16.93 12.53
N PRO A 52 -3.66 17.17 12.36
CA PRO A 52 -4.56 17.32 13.50
C PRO A 52 -4.90 16.01 14.23
N ASP A 53 -4.61 14.83 13.67
CA ASP A 53 -4.89 13.51 14.27
C ASP A 53 -3.59 12.73 14.61
N TRP A 54 -2.47 13.44 14.84
CA TRP A 54 -1.13 12.85 15.02
C TRP A 54 -1.04 11.84 16.18
N ILE A 55 -1.89 11.98 17.20
CA ILE A 55 -1.92 11.11 18.39
C ILE A 55 -2.22 9.66 17.99
N TYR A 56 -3.19 9.43 17.11
CA TYR A 56 -3.52 8.08 16.62
C TYR A 56 -2.38 7.50 15.77
N GLY A 57 -1.69 8.36 15.02
CA GLY A 57 -0.49 7.97 14.28
C GLY A 57 0.63 7.51 15.20
N VAL A 58 0.89 8.21 16.31
CA VAL A 58 1.94 7.83 17.28
C VAL A 58 1.58 6.57 18.06
N VAL A 59 0.33 6.41 18.47
CA VAL A 59 -0.12 5.16 19.11
C VAL A 59 -0.01 3.99 18.14
N GLY A 60 -0.42 4.20 16.88
CA GLY A 60 -0.26 3.23 15.81
C GLY A 60 1.20 2.87 15.55
N THR A 61 2.13 3.84 15.51
CA THR A 61 3.54 3.56 15.25
C THR A 61 4.17 2.72 16.35
N ILE A 62 3.89 3.02 17.62
CA ILE A 62 4.34 2.19 18.76
C ILE A 62 3.79 0.76 18.63
N GLY A 63 2.50 0.65 18.28
CA GLY A 63 1.85 -0.64 17.99
C GLY A 63 2.54 -1.40 16.85
N ALA A 64 2.89 -0.73 15.74
CA ALA A 64 3.57 -1.32 14.59
C ALA A 64 4.97 -1.84 14.90
N PHE A 65 5.73 -1.11 15.72
CA PHE A 65 7.04 -1.59 16.19
C PHE A 65 6.89 -2.84 17.06
N ALA A 66 5.94 -2.84 18.00
CA ALA A 66 5.66 -4.01 18.83
C ALA A 66 5.18 -5.19 17.98
N ALA A 67 4.29 -4.95 17.02
CA ALA A 67 3.78 -5.96 16.12
C ALA A 67 4.87 -6.58 15.24
N GLY A 68 5.76 -5.75 14.68
CA GLY A 68 6.91 -6.22 13.89
C GLY A 68 7.87 -7.07 14.72
N SER A 69 8.01 -6.78 16.02
CA SER A 69 8.87 -7.55 16.93
C SER A 69 8.33 -8.95 17.27
N LEU A 70 7.03 -9.21 17.08
CA LEU A 70 6.41 -10.48 17.45
C LEU A 70 6.92 -11.64 16.60
N MET A 71 7.15 -11.45 15.30
CA MET A 71 7.58 -12.53 14.41
C MET A 71 8.99 -13.06 14.79
N PRO A 72 10.01 -12.23 15.03
CA PRO A 72 11.32 -12.70 15.50
C PRO A 72 11.26 -13.33 16.90
N LEU A 73 10.46 -12.77 17.81
CA LEU A 73 10.26 -13.33 19.14
C LEU A 73 9.59 -14.71 19.08
N PHE A 74 8.62 -14.89 18.19
CA PHE A 74 8.00 -16.19 17.95
C PHE A 74 9.02 -17.20 17.43
N ALA A 75 9.84 -16.82 16.43
CA ALA A 75 10.89 -17.67 15.91
C ALA A 75 11.89 -18.10 17.01
N LEU A 76 12.31 -17.15 17.86
CA LEU A 76 13.13 -17.47 19.04
C LEU A 76 12.45 -18.46 19.98
N GLY A 77 11.16 -18.24 20.30
CA GLY A 77 10.39 -19.14 21.14
C GLY A 77 10.38 -20.57 20.60
N VAL A 78 10.23 -20.73 19.28
CA VAL A 78 10.24 -22.05 18.62
C VAL A 78 11.63 -22.67 18.71
N THR A 79 12.70 -21.89 18.52
CA THR A 79 14.07 -22.38 18.69
C THR A 79 14.33 -22.85 20.12
N GLN A 80 13.86 -22.12 21.14
CA GLN A 80 14.00 -22.53 22.54
C GLN A 80 13.22 -23.81 22.84
N ALA A 81 12.02 -23.96 22.28
CA ALA A 81 11.24 -25.19 22.37
C ALA A 81 11.99 -26.39 21.76
N LEU A 82 12.64 -26.18 20.61
CA LEU A 82 13.44 -27.20 19.96
C LEU A 82 14.65 -27.60 20.82
N VAL A 83 15.36 -26.64 21.40
CA VAL A 83 16.51 -26.92 22.29
C VAL A 83 16.06 -27.70 23.53
N ALA A 84 14.93 -27.31 24.14
CA ALA A 84 14.37 -28.01 25.30
C ALA A 84 13.98 -29.47 24.99
N TYR A 85 13.57 -29.76 23.76
CA TYR A 85 13.27 -31.13 23.32
C TYR A 85 14.49 -32.06 23.34
N TYR A 86 15.70 -31.53 23.14
CA TYR A 86 16.94 -32.31 23.16
C TYR A 86 17.57 -32.42 24.58
N MET A 87 16.95 -31.88 25.63
CA MET A 87 17.41 -31.99 27.02
C MET A 87 16.82 -33.21 27.76
N ASP A 88 17.48 -33.61 28.86
CA ASP A 88 17.21 -34.82 29.65
C ASP A 88 15.79 -34.88 30.27
N TRP A 89 15.22 -36.09 30.33
CA TRP A 89 13.79 -36.37 30.54
C TRP A 89 13.16 -35.79 31.81
N ASP A 90 13.93 -35.66 32.90
CA ASP A 90 13.42 -35.17 34.19
C ASP A 90 13.21 -33.64 34.20
N THR A 91 14.01 -32.91 33.42
CA THR A 91 13.92 -31.45 33.30
C THR A 91 12.90 -31.02 32.23
N THR A 92 12.59 -31.90 31.28
CA THR A 92 11.74 -31.64 30.11
C THR A 92 10.32 -31.22 30.47
N ARG A 93 9.67 -31.85 31.48
CA ARG A 93 8.26 -31.53 31.80
C ARG A 93 8.05 -30.10 32.29
N HIS A 94 8.99 -29.58 33.08
CA HIS A 94 8.86 -28.23 33.64
C HIS A 94 9.16 -27.17 32.58
N GLU A 95 10.19 -27.37 31.77
CA GLU A 95 10.56 -26.45 30.68
C GLU A 95 9.50 -26.40 29.58
N VAL A 96 8.97 -27.55 29.16
CA VAL A 96 7.88 -27.60 28.18
C VAL A 96 6.64 -26.86 28.68
N LYS A 97 6.28 -27.00 29.97
CA LYS A 97 5.14 -26.27 30.55
C LYS A 97 5.36 -24.77 30.56
N LYS A 98 6.58 -24.30 30.89
CA LYS A 98 6.92 -22.86 30.84
C LYS A 98 6.80 -22.32 29.42
N ILE A 99 7.38 -23.01 28.45
CA ILE A 99 7.35 -22.61 27.04
C ILE A 99 5.90 -22.55 26.53
N ALA A 100 5.08 -23.56 26.84
CA ALA A 100 3.66 -23.57 26.47
C ALA A 100 2.90 -22.38 27.07
N ILE A 101 3.14 -22.03 28.34
CA ILE A 101 2.52 -20.86 28.98
C ILE A 101 2.98 -19.56 28.32
N LEU A 102 4.29 -19.42 28.03
CA LEU A 102 4.83 -18.24 27.35
C LEU A 102 4.22 -18.05 25.96
N PHE A 103 4.06 -19.12 25.18
CA PHE A 103 3.39 -19.06 23.87
C PHE A 103 1.91 -18.68 23.98
N CYS A 104 1.20 -19.22 24.98
CA CYS A 104 -0.19 -18.88 25.23
C CYS A 104 -0.35 -17.39 25.60
N CYS A 105 0.46 -16.89 26.55
CA CYS A 105 0.48 -15.47 26.89
C CYS A 105 0.88 -14.60 25.70
N GLY A 106 1.90 -15.01 24.94
CA GLY A 106 2.34 -14.32 23.73
C GLY A 106 1.25 -14.21 22.66
N ALA A 107 0.43 -15.25 22.48
CA ALA A 107 -0.71 -15.24 21.56
C ALA A 107 -1.82 -14.27 22.00
N VAL A 108 -2.10 -14.16 23.30
CA VAL A 108 -3.07 -13.17 23.80
C VAL A 108 -2.54 -11.75 23.62
N ILE A 109 -1.25 -11.53 23.93
CA ILE A 109 -0.61 -10.22 23.76
C ILE A 109 -0.55 -9.82 22.29
N SER A 110 -0.23 -10.75 21.39
CA SER A 110 -0.13 -10.45 19.95
C SER A 110 -1.47 -9.97 19.40
N VAL A 111 -2.58 -10.63 19.76
CA VAL A 111 -3.93 -10.19 19.35
C VAL A 111 -4.21 -8.76 19.81
N ILE A 112 -3.86 -8.41 21.06
CA ILE A 112 -4.06 -7.06 21.58
C ILE A 112 -3.22 -6.04 20.82
N VAL A 113 -1.93 -6.33 20.62
CA VAL A 113 -0.99 -5.43 19.91
C VAL A 113 -1.43 -5.20 18.47
N TYR A 114 -1.72 -6.27 17.72
CA TYR A 114 -2.20 -6.16 16.35
C TYR A 114 -3.53 -5.41 16.26
N SER A 115 -4.44 -5.65 17.21
CA SER A 115 -5.72 -4.93 17.26
C SER A 115 -5.51 -3.44 17.47
N ILE A 116 -4.64 -3.03 18.40
CA ILE A 116 -4.35 -1.62 18.67
C ILE A 116 -3.70 -0.94 17.45
N GLU A 117 -2.72 -1.60 16.82
CA GLU A 117 -2.06 -1.11 15.61
C GLU A 117 -3.07 -0.86 14.49
N HIS A 118 -3.81 -1.91 14.09
CA HIS A 118 -4.75 -1.84 12.97
C HIS A 118 -5.92 -0.90 13.24
N PHE A 119 -6.44 -0.87 14.47
CA PHE A 119 -7.52 0.03 14.84
C PHE A 119 -7.09 1.49 14.83
N SER A 120 -5.90 1.80 15.36
CA SER A 120 -5.36 3.17 15.39
C SER A 120 -5.10 3.70 13.98
N PHE A 121 -4.45 2.91 13.12
CA PHE A 121 -4.22 3.28 11.73
C PHE A 121 -5.51 3.30 10.89
N GLY A 122 -6.47 2.41 11.20
CA GLY A 122 -7.80 2.39 10.59
C GLY A 122 -8.54 3.70 10.78
N ILE A 123 -8.69 4.13 12.05
CA ILE A 123 -9.33 5.41 12.40
C ILE A 123 -8.59 6.59 11.76
N MET A 124 -7.26 6.60 11.86
CA MET A 124 -6.45 7.66 11.26
C MET A 124 -6.68 7.76 9.74
N GLY A 125 -6.73 6.61 9.05
CA GLY A 125 -6.97 6.56 7.61
C GLY A 125 -8.38 6.96 7.21
N GLU A 126 -9.40 6.64 8.01
CA GLU A 126 -10.78 7.06 7.74
C GLU A 126 -10.92 8.57 7.86
N ARG A 127 -10.40 9.17 8.95
CA ARG A 127 -10.40 10.63 9.14
C ARG A 127 -9.63 11.36 8.05
N LEU A 128 -8.48 10.83 7.65
CA LEU A 128 -7.70 11.38 6.54
C LEU A 128 -8.51 11.36 5.23
N THR A 129 -9.14 10.23 4.92
CA THR A 129 -9.93 10.06 3.69
C THR A 129 -11.10 11.04 3.66
N LEU A 130 -11.85 11.19 4.77
CA LEU A 130 -12.95 12.13 4.89
C LEU A 130 -12.49 13.57 4.64
N ARG A 131 -11.43 14.01 5.31
CA ARG A 131 -10.89 15.37 5.16
C ARG A 131 -10.42 15.64 3.74
N VAL A 132 -9.75 14.69 3.10
CA VAL A 132 -9.31 14.81 1.70
C VAL A 132 -10.51 14.96 0.77
N ARG A 133 -11.55 14.13 0.93
CA ARG A 133 -12.78 14.24 0.13
C ARG A 133 -13.48 15.59 0.33
N GLU A 134 -13.56 16.08 1.56
CA GLU A 134 -14.14 17.41 1.86
C GLU A 134 -13.35 18.55 1.19
N MET A 135 -12.01 18.54 1.29
CA MET A 135 -11.16 19.55 0.68
C MET A 135 -11.25 19.54 -0.85
N MET A 136 -11.22 18.35 -1.46
CA MET A 136 -11.34 18.19 -2.90
C MET A 136 -12.72 18.62 -3.41
N PHE A 137 -13.80 18.24 -2.71
CA PHE A 137 -15.15 18.66 -3.07
C PHE A 137 -15.33 20.18 -2.94
N SER A 138 -14.83 20.78 -1.85
CA SER A 138 -14.85 22.24 -1.70
C SER A 138 -14.06 22.96 -2.79
N ALA A 139 -12.93 22.40 -3.22
CA ALA A 139 -12.13 22.95 -4.32
C ALA A 139 -12.86 22.87 -5.66
N ILE A 140 -13.55 21.75 -5.94
CA ILE A 140 -14.37 21.58 -7.15
C ILE A 140 -15.47 22.64 -7.18
N LEU A 141 -16.22 22.84 -6.09
CA LEU A 141 -17.33 23.80 -6.05
C LEU A 141 -16.92 25.28 -6.18
N ARG A 142 -15.67 25.61 -5.89
CA ARG A 142 -15.15 27.00 -5.99
C ARG A 142 -14.71 27.37 -7.40
N ASN A 143 -14.76 26.42 -8.34
CA ASN A 143 -14.30 26.64 -9.70
C ASN A 143 -15.33 27.42 -10.53
N GLU A 144 -14.87 28.09 -11.59
CA GLU A 144 -15.73 28.89 -12.47
C GLU A 144 -16.67 28.04 -13.32
N ILE A 145 -17.82 28.60 -13.75
CA ILE A 145 -18.83 27.85 -14.50
C ILE A 145 -18.28 27.28 -15.80
N GLY A 146 -17.40 28.02 -16.50
CA GLY A 146 -16.79 27.61 -17.76
C GLY A 146 -15.81 26.44 -17.62
N TRP A 147 -15.34 26.13 -16.41
CA TRP A 147 -14.52 24.94 -16.17
C TRP A 147 -15.34 23.65 -16.24
N PHE A 148 -16.63 23.72 -15.87
CA PHE A 148 -17.54 22.58 -15.91
C PHE A 148 -18.09 22.28 -17.31
N ASP A 149 -17.95 23.21 -18.25
CA ASP A 149 -18.36 23.04 -19.65
C ASP A 149 -17.40 22.14 -20.45
N ASP A 150 -16.21 21.84 -19.92
CA ASP A 150 -15.26 20.91 -20.51
C ASP A 150 -15.73 19.44 -20.34
N PHE A 151 -15.69 18.66 -21.43
CA PHE A 151 -16.05 17.24 -21.44
C PHE A 151 -15.24 16.42 -20.42
N ASN A 152 -14.01 16.86 -20.11
CA ASN A 152 -13.13 16.24 -19.12
C ASN A 152 -13.54 16.50 -17.65
N ASN A 153 -14.48 17.41 -17.39
CA ASN A 153 -14.94 17.81 -16.06
C ASN A 153 -16.42 17.51 -15.85
N THR A 154 -16.93 16.48 -16.54
CA THR A 154 -18.28 15.96 -16.31
C THR A 154 -18.45 15.51 -14.86
N SER A 155 -19.64 15.74 -14.28
CA SER A 155 -19.95 15.43 -12.88
C SER A 155 -19.64 13.98 -12.46
N SER A 156 -19.88 13.00 -13.33
CA SER A 156 -19.55 11.58 -13.10
C SER A 156 -18.05 11.32 -13.04
N MET A 157 -17.27 11.98 -13.92
CA MET A 157 -15.81 11.85 -13.95
C MET A 157 -15.17 12.50 -12.72
N LEU A 158 -15.68 13.66 -12.28
CA LEU A 158 -15.22 14.32 -11.07
C LEU A 158 -15.52 13.51 -9.80
N ALA A 159 -16.70 12.89 -9.70
CA ALA A 159 -17.03 12.00 -8.60
C ALA A 159 -16.11 10.77 -8.55
N SER A 160 -15.82 10.17 -9.70
CA SER A 160 -14.89 9.04 -9.80
C SER A 160 -13.46 9.43 -9.43
N ARG A 161 -12.95 10.57 -9.91
CA ARG A 161 -11.63 11.10 -9.55
C ARG A 161 -11.54 11.39 -8.05
N LEU A 162 -12.57 12.02 -7.47
CA LEU A 162 -12.66 12.30 -6.04
C LEU A 162 -12.51 11.02 -5.19
N GLU A 163 -13.20 9.95 -5.57
CA GLU A 163 -13.14 8.68 -4.87
C GLU A 163 -11.78 7.98 -5.05
N SER A 164 -11.30 7.90 -6.29
CA SER A 164 -10.04 7.24 -6.65
C SER A 164 -8.85 7.93 -5.99
N ASP A 165 -8.74 9.25 -6.12
CA ASP A 165 -7.61 10.02 -5.59
C ASP A 165 -7.59 10.00 -4.07
N ALA A 166 -8.75 10.11 -3.41
CA ALA A 166 -8.83 10.00 -1.95
C ALA A 166 -8.39 8.61 -1.46
N THR A 167 -8.79 7.55 -2.18
CA THR A 167 -8.42 6.17 -1.83
C THR A 167 -6.93 5.92 -2.07
N LEU A 168 -6.39 6.40 -3.19
CA LEU A 168 -4.96 6.34 -3.49
C LEU A 168 -4.13 7.04 -2.41
N LEU A 169 -4.56 8.24 -1.99
CA LEU A 169 -3.90 8.99 -0.93
C LEU A 169 -3.93 8.23 0.40
N ARG A 170 -5.06 7.63 0.77
CA ARG A 170 -5.15 6.76 1.96
C ARG A 170 -4.14 5.62 1.87
N THR A 171 -4.10 4.90 0.75
CA THR A 171 -3.19 3.77 0.56
C THR A 171 -1.73 4.19 0.71
N ILE A 172 -1.33 5.32 0.11
CA ILE A 172 0.05 5.80 0.18
C ILE A 172 0.41 6.28 1.59
N VAL A 173 -0.46 7.07 2.22
CA VAL A 173 -0.13 7.71 3.50
C VAL A 173 -0.27 6.75 4.67
N VAL A 174 -1.31 5.92 4.68
CA VAL A 174 -1.61 5.03 5.81
C VAL A 174 -1.06 3.65 5.52
N ASP A 175 -1.63 2.93 4.56
CA ASP A 175 -1.35 1.49 4.40
C ASP A 175 0.13 1.22 4.12
N ARG A 176 0.74 1.96 3.18
CA ARG A 176 2.18 1.80 2.88
C ARG A 176 3.06 2.20 4.06
N SER A 177 2.73 3.27 4.76
CA SER A 177 3.51 3.73 5.91
C SER A 177 3.43 2.75 7.08
N THR A 178 2.26 2.18 7.37
CA THR A 178 2.09 1.13 8.38
C THR A 178 2.93 -0.08 8.05
N ILE A 179 2.89 -0.58 6.80
CA ILE A 179 3.71 -1.71 6.35
C ILE A 179 5.20 -1.39 6.50
N LEU A 180 5.64 -0.19 6.14
CA LEU A 180 7.03 0.23 6.29
C LEU A 180 7.47 0.23 7.77
N LEU A 181 6.66 0.80 8.66
CA LEU A 181 6.95 0.83 10.10
C LEU A 181 7.02 -0.58 10.68
N HIS A 182 6.07 -1.44 10.31
CA HIS A 182 6.06 -2.84 10.70
C HIS A 182 7.34 -3.56 10.24
N ASN A 183 7.72 -3.41 8.97
CA ASN A 183 8.92 -4.01 8.40
C ASN A 183 10.20 -3.49 9.07
N VAL A 184 10.27 -2.20 9.40
CA VAL A 184 11.41 -1.64 10.14
C VAL A 184 11.49 -2.26 11.53
N GLY A 185 10.38 -2.38 12.26
CA GLY A 185 10.35 -3.03 13.57
C GLY A 185 10.78 -4.50 13.50
N LEU A 186 10.31 -5.23 12.49
CA LEU A 186 10.69 -6.61 12.20
C LEU A 186 12.20 -6.73 11.95
N VAL A 187 12.73 -5.93 11.05
CA VAL A 187 14.15 -5.95 10.66
C VAL A 187 15.04 -5.60 11.84
N VAL A 188 14.74 -4.50 12.55
CA VAL A 188 15.52 -4.04 13.71
C VAL A 188 15.54 -5.11 14.80
N THR A 189 14.37 -5.65 15.17
CA THR A 189 14.28 -6.67 16.22
C THR A 189 15.02 -7.95 15.82
N SER A 190 14.87 -8.38 14.56
CA SER A 190 15.57 -9.58 14.03
C SER A 190 17.08 -9.43 14.09
N PHE A 191 17.60 -8.28 13.65
CA PHE A 191 19.04 -8.02 13.68
C PHE A 191 19.57 -7.95 15.10
N VAL A 192 18.90 -7.24 16.01
CA VAL A 192 19.30 -7.14 17.41
C VAL A 192 19.39 -8.54 18.04
N ILE A 193 18.36 -9.36 17.85
CA ILE A 193 18.34 -10.75 18.33
C ILE A 193 19.50 -11.56 17.74
N ALA A 194 19.71 -11.49 16.42
CA ALA A 194 20.74 -12.27 15.74
C ALA A 194 22.15 -11.91 16.23
N PHE A 195 22.46 -10.61 16.36
CA PHE A 195 23.75 -10.13 16.84
C PHE A 195 24.02 -10.51 18.30
N ILE A 196 22.99 -10.49 19.16
CA ILE A 196 23.09 -10.91 20.57
C ILE A 196 23.41 -12.40 20.67
N LEU A 197 22.77 -13.25 19.85
CA LEU A 197 22.98 -14.70 19.90
C LEU A 197 24.36 -15.10 19.40
N ASN A 198 24.74 -14.70 18.18
CA ASN A 198 26.06 -15.01 17.64
C ASN A 198 26.47 -14.07 16.50
N TRP A 199 27.17 -12.99 16.87
CA TRP A 199 27.63 -11.98 15.93
C TRP A 199 28.48 -12.52 14.76
N ARG A 200 29.21 -13.62 14.95
CA ARG A 200 30.05 -14.22 13.89
C ARG A 200 29.20 -14.88 12.82
N ILE A 201 28.19 -15.66 13.20
CA ILE A 201 27.28 -16.31 12.25
C ILE A 201 26.45 -15.25 11.51
N THR A 202 25.97 -14.23 12.22
CA THR A 202 25.19 -13.14 11.62
C THR A 202 25.97 -12.40 10.54
N LEU A 203 27.25 -12.08 10.76
CA LEU A 203 28.09 -11.41 9.75
C LEU A 203 28.26 -12.26 8.48
N VAL A 204 28.40 -13.58 8.62
CA VAL A 204 28.49 -14.49 7.47
C VAL A 204 27.19 -14.50 6.66
N VAL A 205 26.04 -14.53 7.34
CA VAL A 205 24.73 -14.46 6.68
C VAL A 205 24.56 -13.11 5.96
N ILE A 206 24.92 -11.99 6.61
CA ILE A 206 24.88 -10.66 6.01
C ILE A 206 25.75 -10.60 4.74
N ALA A 207 26.95 -11.17 4.78
CA ALA A 207 27.85 -11.23 3.62
C ALA A 207 27.30 -12.07 2.46
N THR A 208 26.33 -12.94 2.70
CA THR A 208 25.71 -13.79 1.67
C THR A 208 24.61 -13.04 0.90
N TYR A 209 23.95 -12.03 1.49
CA TYR A 209 22.91 -11.25 0.79
C TYR A 209 23.36 -10.60 -0.54
N PRO A 210 24.51 -9.92 -0.66
CA PRO A 210 24.94 -9.36 -1.94
C PRO A 210 25.18 -10.44 -3.01
N LEU A 211 25.61 -11.65 -2.63
CA LEU A 211 25.76 -12.77 -3.56
C LEU A 211 24.39 -13.21 -4.10
N ILE A 212 23.38 -13.33 -3.24
CA ILE A 212 22.01 -13.68 -3.64
C ILE A 212 21.45 -12.64 -4.61
N ILE A 213 21.63 -11.34 -4.30
CA ILE A 213 21.18 -10.24 -5.17
C ILE A 213 21.85 -10.32 -6.54
N SER A 214 23.16 -10.58 -6.58
CA SER A 214 23.88 -10.73 -7.85
C SER A 214 23.37 -11.90 -8.70
N GLY A 215 22.99 -13.01 -8.05
CA GLY A 215 22.37 -14.16 -8.70
C GLY A 215 21.03 -13.81 -9.34
N HIS A 216 20.14 -13.15 -8.60
CA HIS A 216 18.84 -12.73 -9.14
C HIS A 216 18.95 -11.75 -10.31
N ILE A 217 19.91 -10.82 -10.24
CA ILE A 217 20.16 -9.90 -11.36
C ILE A 217 20.65 -10.68 -12.59
N SER A 218 21.51 -11.69 -12.41
CA SER A 218 21.98 -12.53 -13.53
C SER A 218 20.86 -13.34 -14.18
N GLU A 219 19.92 -13.88 -13.39
CA GLU A 219 18.74 -14.60 -13.90
C GLU A 219 17.80 -13.66 -14.66
N ALA A 220 17.55 -12.46 -14.12
CA ALA A 220 16.71 -11.47 -14.77
C ALA A 220 17.29 -11.00 -16.11
N MET A 221 18.61 -10.83 -16.20
CA MET A 221 19.29 -10.48 -17.44
C MET A 221 19.35 -11.66 -18.43
N ALA A 222 19.42 -12.90 -17.97
CA ALA A 222 19.40 -14.08 -18.84
C ALA A 222 18.00 -14.40 -19.39
N ALA A 223 16.94 -13.93 -18.73
CA ALA A 223 15.54 -14.09 -19.15
C ALA A 223 15.03 -13.00 -20.09
N THR A 224 15.85 -11.97 -20.38
CA THR A 224 15.55 -10.88 -21.31
C THR A 224 16.26 -11.10 -22.64
#